data_AF-A0A354DGF1-F1
#
_entry.id   AF-A0A354DGF1-F1
#
_cell.length_a   1.000
_cell.length_b   1.000
_cell.length_c   1.000
_cell.angle_alpha   90.00
_cell.angle_beta   90.00
_cell.angle_gamma   90.00
#
_symmetry.space_group_name_H-M   'P 1'
#
loop_
_entity.id
_entity.type
_entity.pdbx_description
1 polymer ?
#
loop_
_entity_poly.entity_id
_entity_poly.type
_entity_poly.pdbx_seq_one_letter_code
_entity_poly.pdbx_strand_id
1 'polypeptide(L)'
;MHIAPILICSDRNFHIKNPRTPDLSHLYVRNPYELEEVAYRKYPLYSQFISVFNLIHEGIRGLVGLPHQIHQMALRRLEKYMLERIEPDGTLYSYFTATCFMVFALRALHYPVDHPVIQRAVQGLKTLVCRVDADHIHLQNCTSTVWDTA
;
A
#
# COMPACT_ATOMS: atom_id res chain seq x y z
N MET A 1 -4.90 -0.21 8.34
CA MET A 1 -5.36 -1.11 7.26
C MET A 1 -4.45 -1.03 6.02
N HIS A 2 -4.04 0.17 5.58
CA HIS A 2 -3.24 0.38 4.37
C HIS A 2 -1.75 -0.04 4.47
N ILE A 3 -1.19 -0.09 5.69
CA ILE A 3 0.24 -0.33 5.87
C ILE A 3 0.65 -1.72 5.35
N ALA A 4 -0.15 -2.76 5.59
CA ALA A 4 0.20 -4.11 5.16
C ALA A 4 0.43 -4.23 3.63
N PRO A 5 -0.50 -3.78 2.75
CA PRO A 5 -0.24 -3.80 1.33
C PRO A 5 0.89 -2.86 0.90
N ILE A 6 1.01 -1.68 1.52
CA ILE A 6 2.10 -0.74 1.21
C ILE A 6 3.47 -1.35 1.52
N LEU A 7 3.60 -2.06 2.63
CA LEU A 7 4.85 -2.74 3.00
C LEU A 7 5.22 -3.83 1.99
N ILE A 8 4.25 -4.60 1.48
CA ILE A 8 4.50 -5.58 0.42
C ILE A 8 4.96 -4.89 -0.87
N CYS A 9 4.28 -3.83 -1.29
CA CYS A 9 4.67 -3.08 -2.50
C CYS A 9 6.08 -2.48 -2.37
N SER A 10 6.38 -1.88 -1.21
CA SER A 10 7.69 -1.28 -0.91
C SER A 10 8.79 -2.32 -0.93
N ASP A 11 8.57 -3.45 -0.26
CA ASP A 11 9.52 -4.57 -0.22
C ASP A 11 9.86 -5.11 -1.61
N ARG A 12 8.86 -5.23 -2.47
CA ARG A 12 9.02 -5.70 -3.85
C ARG A 12 9.50 -4.62 -4.81
N ASN A 13 9.72 -3.39 -4.33
CA ASN A 13 9.98 -2.20 -5.15
C ASN A 13 9.01 -2.13 -6.34
N PHE A 14 7.73 -2.39 -6.07
CA PHE A 14 6.74 -2.64 -7.11
C PHE A 14 6.43 -1.36 -7.88
N HIS A 15 6.65 -1.41 -9.19
CA HIS A 15 6.33 -0.31 -10.10
C HIS A 15 5.83 -0.86 -11.43
N ILE A 16 4.90 -0.13 -12.06
CA ILE A 16 4.36 -0.47 -13.38
C ILE A 16 4.61 0.74 -14.29
N LYS A 17 5.30 0.50 -15.41
CA LYS A 17 5.40 1.46 -16.52
C LYS A 17 4.67 0.91 -17.73
N ASN A 18 3.83 1.72 -18.35
CA ASN A 18 3.13 1.38 -19.57
C ASN A 18 3.10 2.60 -20.52
N PRO A 19 2.67 2.45 -21.78
CA PRO A 19 2.67 3.56 -22.75
C PRO A 19 1.83 4.79 -22.35
N ARG A 20 0.96 4.67 -21.33
CA ARG A 20 0.13 5.77 -20.81
C ARG A 20 0.70 6.39 -19.54
N THR A 21 1.82 5.89 -19.00
CA THR A 21 2.45 6.47 -17.81
C THR A 21 2.96 7.88 -18.16
N PRO A 22 2.41 8.96 -17.56
CA PRO A 22 2.82 10.31 -17.87
C PRO A 22 4.23 10.61 -17.33
N ASP A 23 4.92 11.56 -17.97
CA ASP A 23 6.14 12.13 -17.38
C ASP A 23 5.79 13.11 -16.25
N LEU A 24 6.28 12.79 -15.05
CA LEU A 24 6.07 13.59 -13.83
C LEU A 24 7.36 14.28 -13.39
N SER A 25 8.39 14.36 -14.24
CA SER A 25 9.67 15.04 -13.97
C SER A 25 9.49 16.47 -13.44
N HIS A 26 8.48 17.19 -13.93
CA HIS A 26 8.15 18.55 -13.52
C HIS A 26 7.66 18.69 -12.06
N LEU A 27 7.27 17.59 -11.38
CA LEU A 27 6.88 17.61 -9.97
C LEU A 27 8.09 17.67 -9.02
N TYR A 28 9.29 17.38 -9.50
CA TYR A 28 10.52 17.45 -8.70
C TYR A 28 10.98 18.91 -8.56
N VAL A 29 10.43 19.63 -7.58
CA VAL A 29 10.83 21.01 -7.25
C VAL A 29 12.15 21.05 -6.47
N ARG A 30 12.44 19.99 -5.72
CA ARG A 30 13.68 19.83 -4.93
C ARG A 30 14.19 18.42 -5.06
N ASN A 31 15.49 18.26 -4.88
CA ASN A 31 16.09 16.94 -4.81
C ASN A 31 15.54 16.20 -3.56
N PRO A 32 14.99 14.97 -3.70
CA PRO A 32 14.52 14.18 -2.56
C PRO A 32 15.56 14.02 -1.44
N TYR A 33 16.85 13.91 -1.78
CA TYR A 33 17.92 13.79 -0.80
C TYR A 33 18.06 15.06 0.07
N GLU A 34 17.86 16.24 -0.52
CA GLU A 34 17.88 17.50 0.23
C GLU A 34 16.69 17.60 1.19
N LEU A 35 15.51 17.11 0.78
CA LEU A 35 14.33 17.08 1.65
C LEU A 35 14.53 16.18 2.87
N GLU A 36 15.13 15.01 2.66
CA GLU A 36 15.46 14.07 3.74
C GLU A 36 16.49 14.67 4.71
N GLU A 37 17.54 15.30 4.18
CA GLU A 37 18.56 15.97 5.02
C GLU A 37 17.96 17.12 5.83
N VAL A 38 17.10 17.94 5.23
CA VAL A 38 16.38 19.00 5.93
C VAL A 38 15.49 18.41 7.03
N ALA A 39 14.77 17.33 6.76
CA ALA A 39 13.93 16.67 7.76
C ALA A 39 14.76 16.11 8.93
N TYR A 40 15.88 15.47 8.62
CA TYR A 40 16.82 14.92 9.60
C TYR A 40 17.37 16.01 10.55
N ARG A 41 17.73 17.17 10.02
CA ARG A 41 18.24 18.30 10.81
C ARG A 41 17.14 19.04 11.56
N LYS A 42 15.96 19.20 10.96
CA LYS A 42 14.87 20.03 11.48
C LYS A 42 14.03 19.35 12.55
N TYR A 43 13.91 18.02 12.51
CA TYR A 43 13.05 17.25 13.40
C TYR A 43 13.88 16.28 14.27
N PRO A 44 14.28 16.68 15.49
CA PRO A 44 15.15 15.86 16.36
C PRO A 44 14.57 14.48 16.67
N LEU A 45 13.23 14.38 16.72
CA LEU A 45 12.55 13.12 16.96
C LEU A 45 12.74 12.15 15.76
N TYR A 46 12.71 12.68 14.53
CA TYR A 46 12.90 11.88 13.31
C TYR A 46 14.32 11.30 13.22
N SER A 47 15.35 12.10 13.52
CA SER A 47 16.75 11.62 13.52
C SER A 47 17.02 10.59 14.62
N GLN A 48 16.40 10.74 15.80
CA GLN A 48 16.45 9.74 16.87
C GLN A 48 15.79 8.43 16.44
N PHE A 49 14.61 8.50 15.82
CA PHE A 49 13.93 7.32 15.28
C PHE A 49 14.77 6.59 14.24
N ILE A 50 15.38 7.31 13.29
CA ILE A 50 16.28 6.70 12.28
C ILE A 50 17.48 6.02 12.95
N SER A 51 18.09 6.66 13.94
CA SER A 51 19.25 6.09 14.65
C SER A 51 18.92 4.78 15.34
N VAL A 52 17.77 4.73 16.06
CA VAL A 52 17.27 3.51 16.70
C VAL A 52 16.96 2.43 15.67
N PHE A 53 16.32 2.80 14.56
CA PHE A 53 16.01 1.86 13.47
C PHE A 53 17.28 1.27 12.85
N ASN A 54 18.29 2.10 12.59
CA ASN A 54 19.57 1.66 12.04
C ASN A 54 20.28 0.68 12.97
N LEU A 55 20.28 0.94 14.28
CA LEU A 55 20.84 0.03 15.28
C LEU A 55 20.15 -1.35 15.26
N ILE A 56 18.82 -1.37 15.24
CA ILE A 56 18.05 -2.62 15.15
C ILE A 56 18.37 -3.35 13.84
N HIS A 57 18.41 -2.62 12.74
CA HIS A 57 18.65 -3.18 11.41
C HIS A 57 20.07 -3.77 11.27
N GLU A 58 21.10 -3.10 11.80
CA GLU A 58 22.46 -3.64 11.85
C GLU A 58 22.54 -4.90 12.73
N GLY A 59 21.87 -4.89 13.88
CA GLY A 59 21.77 -6.07 14.76
C GLY A 59 21.13 -7.28 14.07
N ILE A 60 20.05 -7.07 13.31
CA ILE A 60 19.40 -8.13 12.53
C ILE A 60 20.31 -8.65 11.41
N ARG A 61 21.02 -7.77 10.70
CA ARG A 61 21.94 -8.16 9.63
C ARG A 61 23.11 -9.03 10.13
N GLY A 62 23.50 -8.88 11.39
CA GLY A 62 24.53 -9.71 12.03
C GLY A 62 24.11 -11.17 12.25
N LEU A 63 22.83 -11.51 12.11
CA LEU A 63 22.34 -12.89 12.26
C LEU A 63 22.45 -13.63 10.93
N VAL A 64 23.26 -14.68 10.85
CA VAL A 64 23.43 -15.46 9.61
C VAL A 64 22.18 -16.29 9.31
N GLY A 65 21.63 -16.21 8.09
CA GLY A 65 20.53 -17.03 7.58
C GLY A 65 19.12 -16.66 8.09
N LEU A 66 18.99 -16.22 9.34
CA LEU A 66 17.73 -15.79 9.96
C LEU A 66 17.01 -14.63 9.22
N PRO A 67 17.71 -13.59 8.71
CA PRO A 67 17.06 -12.45 8.06
C PRO A 67 16.20 -12.85 6.86
N HIS A 68 16.67 -13.82 6.06
CA HIS A 68 15.93 -14.26 4.87
C HIS A 68 14.67 -15.05 5.25
N GLN A 69 14.75 -15.96 6.22
CA GLN A 69 13.60 -16.74 6.67
C GLN A 69 12.54 -15.84 7.33
N ILE A 70 12.96 -14.94 8.21
CA ILE A 70 12.07 -13.97 8.87
C ILE A 70 11.41 -13.08 7.82
N HIS A 71 12.17 -12.63 6.82
CA HIS A 71 11.66 -11.81 5.74
C HIS A 71 10.56 -12.54 4.92
N GLN A 72 10.79 -13.78 4.51
CA GLN A 72 9.77 -14.59 3.83
C GLN A 72 8.53 -14.83 4.70
N MET A 73 8.72 -15.12 5.99
CA MET A 73 7.62 -15.31 6.94
C MET A 73 6.79 -14.04 7.10
N ALA A 74 7.45 -12.87 7.18
CA ALA A 74 6.78 -11.59 7.27
C ALA A 74 5.89 -11.34 6.05
N LEU A 75 6.38 -11.60 4.84
CA LEU A 75 5.59 -11.45 3.62
C LEU A 75 4.38 -12.38 3.56
N ARG A 76 4.57 -13.68 3.87
CA ARG A 76 3.45 -14.63 3.93
C ARG A 76 2.43 -14.22 4.97
N ARG A 77 2.87 -13.66 6.09
CA ARG A 77 1.97 -13.17 7.15
C ARG A 77 1.22 -11.91 6.73
N LEU A 78 1.86 -10.98 6.01
CA LEU A 78 1.20 -9.80 5.46
C LEU A 78 0.17 -10.18 4.39
N GLU A 79 0.52 -11.09 3.49
CA GLU A 79 -0.40 -11.65 2.47
C GLU A 79 -1.61 -12.30 3.13
N LYS A 80 -1.38 -13.25 4.05
CA LYS A 80 -2.43 -13.93 4.81
C LYS A 80 -3.30 -12.93 5.57
N TYR A 81 -2.68 -11.95 6.24
CA TYR A 81 -3.39 -10.92 6.97
C TYR A 81 -4.39 -10.20 6.07
N MET A 82 -3.98 -9.76 4.87
CA MET A 82 -4.88 -9.08 3.93
C MET A 82 -6.01 -10.01 3.46
N LEU A 83 -5.69 -11.23 3.03
CA LEU A 83 -6.66 -12.16 2.45
C LEU A 83 -7.76 -12.56 3.46
N GLU A 84 -7.41 -12.72 4.73
CA GLU A 84 -8.36 -13.05 5.81
C GLU A 84 -9.34 -11.92 6.16
N ARG A 85 -9.10 -10.70 5.65
CA ARG A 85 -9.87 -9.48 5.97
C ARG A 85 -10.61 -8.91 4.77
N ILE A 86 -10.71 -9.71 3.71
CA ILE A 86 -11.51 -9.36 2.55
C ILE A 86 -12.98 -9.54 2.93
N GLU A 87 -13.74 -8.46 2.75
CA GLU A 87 -15.17 -8.43 3.00
C GLU A 87 -15.93 -9.25 1.93
N PRO A 88 -17.21 -9.61 2.18
CA PRO A 88 -17.99 -10.40 1.22
C PRO A 88 -18.09 -9.79 -0.19
N ASP A 89 -18.05 -8.45 -0.29
CA ASP A 89 -18.08 -7.71 -1.55
C ASP A 89 -16.72 -7.70 -2.29
N GLY A 90 -15.68 -8.28 -1.71
CA GLY A 90 -14.32 -8.36 -2.27
C GLY A 90 -13.40 -7.21 -1.89
N THR A 91 -13.88 -6.19 -1.20
CA THR A 91 -13.05 -5.07 -0.74
C THR A 91 -12.24 -5.46 0.50
N LEU A 92 -11.12 -4.77 0.73
CA LEU A 92 -10.39 -4.85 1.99
C LEU A 92 -11.00 -3.85 2.96
N TYR A 93 -11.76 -4.37 3.93
CA TYR A 93 -12.46 -3.59 4.96
C TYR A 93 -13.44 -2.52 4.44
N SER A 94 -14.01 -2.67 3.24
CA SER A 94 -14.91 -1.67 2.64
C SER A 94 -14.29 -0.28 2.45
N TYR A 95 -12.95 -0.23 2.34
CA TYR A 95 -12.20 1.00 2.02
C TYR A 95 -11.59 0.95 0.63
N PHE A 96 -11.83 1.98 -0.17
CA PHE A 96 -11.27 2.14 -1.52
C PHE A 96 -9.74 2.04 -1.51
N THR A 97 -9.07 2.91 -0.75
CA THR A 97 -7.60 3.02 -0.75
C THR A 97 -6.93 1.74 -0.24
N ALA A 98 -7.49 1.09 0.78
CA ALA A 98 -7.00 -0.19 1.28
C ALA A 98 -7.06 -1.26 0.20
N THR A 99 -8.20 -1.34 -0.49
CA THR A 99 -8.45 -2.32 -1.55
C THR A 99 -7.56 -2.07 -2.77
N CYS A 100 -7.36 -0.81 -3.16
CA CYS A 100 -6.44 -0.45 -4.24
C CYS A 100 -5.01 -0.88 -3.94
N PHE A 101 -4.50 -0.57 -2.74
CA PHE A 101 -3.16 -1.02 -2.36
C PHE A 101 -3.08 -2.54 -2.24
N MET A 102 -4.14 -3.22 -1.78
CA MET A 102 -4.20 -4.68 -1.77
C MET A 102 -4.05 -5.25 -3.19
N VAL A 103 -4.73 -4.69 -4.19
CA VAL A 103 -4.58 -5.12 -5.59
C VAL A 103 -3.14 -4.95 -6.06
N PHE A 104 -2.48 -3.83 -5.75
CA PHE A 104 -1.07 -3.64 -6.08
C PHE A 104 -0.15 -4.61 -5.33
N ALA A 105 -0.42 -4.88 -4.06
CA ALA A 105 0.35 -5.82 -3.27
C ALA A 105 0.24 -7.25 -3.80
N LEU A 106 -0.96 -7.69 -4.20
CA LEU A 106 -1.17 -8.99 -4.84
C LEU A 106 -0.43 -9.06 -6.17
N ARG A 107 -0.46 -8.00 -6.97
CA ARG A 107 0.33 -7.90 -8.21
C ARG A 107 1.83 -7.97 -7.94
N ALA A 108 2.31 -7.33 -6.87
CA ALA A 108 3.70 -7.39 -6.42
C ALA A 108 4.12 -8.79 -5.95
N LEU A 109 3.17 -9.57 -5.43
CA LEU A 109 3.32 -11.00 -5.10
C LEU A 109 3.09 -11.93 -6.30
N HIS A 110 3.05 -11.39 -7.52
CA HIS A 110 2.89 -12.12 -8.78
C HIS A 110 1.53 -12.79 -9.00
N TYR A 111 0.48 -12.33 -8.32
CA TYR A 111 -0.87 -12.76 -8.66
C TYR A 111 -1.22 -12.28 -10.08
N PRO A 112 -1.78 -13.16 -10.93
CA PRO A 112 -2.18 -12.78 -12.27
C PRO A 112 -3.42 -11.87 -12.21
N VAL A 113 -3.61 -11.00 -13.20
CA VAL A 113 -4.67 -9.97 -13.18
C VAL A 113 -6.08 -10.56 -13.13
N ASP A 114 -6.25 -11.75 -13.69
CA ASP A 114 -7.48 -12.55 -13.73
C ASP A 114 -7.68 -13.41 -12.47
N HIS A 115 -6.77 -13.35 -11.49
CA HIS A 115 -6.93 -14.06 -10.24
C HIS A 115 -8.26 -13.70 -9.57
N PRO A 116 -9.07 -14.67 -9.10
CA PRO A 116 -10.41 -14.41 -8.58
C PRO A 116 -10.47 -13.37 -7.47
N VAL A 117 -9.45 -13.33 -6.59
CA VAL A 117 -9.36 -12.31 -5.53
C VAL A 117 -9.22 -10.90 -6.11
N ILE A 118 -8.39 -10.71 -7.14
CA ILE A 118 -8.22 -9.40 -7.78
C ILE A 118 -9.48 -9.00 -8.52
N GLN A 119 -10.10 -9.92 -9.26
CA GLN A 119 -11.35 -9.66 -9.99
C GLN A 119 -12.48 -9.25 -9.04
N ARG A 120 -12.65 -9.95 -7.93
CA ARG A 120 -13.62 -9.58 -6.89
C ARG A 120 -13.29 -8.23 -6.26
N ALA A 121 -12.03 -7.96 -5.94
CA ALA A 121 -11.62 -6.66 -5.40
C ALA A 121 -11.94 -5.51 -6.36
N VAL A 122 -11.64 -5.66 -7.66
CA VAL A 122 -12.00 -4.67 -8.69
C VAL A 122 -13.51 -4.51 -8.80
N GLN A 123 -14.27 -5.59 -8.72
CA GLN A 123 -15.73 -5.53 -8.75
C GLN A 123 -16.30 -4.80 -7.51
N GLY A 124 -15.76 -5.07 -6.32
CA GLY A 124 -16.09 -4.34 -5.10
C GLY A 124 -15.73 -2.86 -5.19
N LEU A 125 -14.57 -2.52 -5.75
CA LEU A 125 -14.20 -1.10 -5.96
C LEU A 125 -15.18 -0.36 -6.87
N LYS A 126 -15.76 -1.03 -7.87
CA LYS A 126 -16.75 -0.41 -8.76
C LYS A 126 -18.05 -0.07 -8.03
N THR A 127 -18.40 -0.75 -6.94
CA THR A 127 -19.61 -0.42 -6.15
C THR A 127 -19.46 0.88 -5.37
N LEU A 128 -18.21 1.33 -5.12
CA LEU A 128 -17.92 2.59 -4.45
C LEU A 128 -18.03 3.82 -5.37
N VAL A 129 -18.23 3.61 -6.68
CA VAL A 129 -18.43 4.70 -7.64
C VAL A 129 -19.85 5.25 -7.50
N CYS A 130 -19.97 6.56 -7.27
CA CYS A 130 -21.24 7.27 -7.27
C CYS A 130 -21.30 8.27 -8.44
N ARG A 131 -22.47 8.38 -9.07
CA ARG A 131 -22.75 9.48 -10.00
C ARG A 131 -23.22 10.69 -9.20
N VAL A 132 -22.53 11.81 -9.40
CA VAL A 132 -22.93 13.08 -8.78
C VAL A 132 -23.93 13.80 -9.69
N ASP A 133 -23.70 13.74 -11.00
CA ASP A 133 -24.59 14.25 -12.04
C ASP A 133 -24.42 13.45 -13.35
N ALA A 134 -24.86 14.00 -14.48
CA ALA A 134 -24.80 13.36 -15.79
C ALA A 134 -23.36 13.12 -16.29
N ASP A 135 -22.42 14.00 -15.94
CA ASP A 135 -21.07 14.05 -16.51
C ASP A 135 -19.98 13.68 -15.47
N HIS A 136 -20.31 13.71 -14.17
CA HIS A 136 -19.33 13.50 -13.10
C HIS A 136 -19.56 12.22 -12.30
N ILE A 137 -18.48 11.47 -12.13
CA ILE A 137 -18.39 10.32 -11.23
C ILE A 137 -17.42 10.63 -10.08
N HIS A 138 -17.86 10.33 -8.87
CA HIS A 138 -17.03 10.38 -7.67
C HIS A 138 -16.81 8.96 -7.16
N LEU A 139 -15.79 8.82 -6.31
CA LEU A 139 -15.42 7.57 -5.70
C LEU A 139 -15.44 7.73 -4.19
N GLN A 140 -16.31 6.96 -3.54
CA GLN A 140 -16.40 6.96 -2.10
C GLN A 140 -15.18 6.25 -1.51
N ASN A 141 -14.56 6.87 -0.51
CA ASN A 141 -13.48 6.19 0.20
C ASN A 141 -14.01 5.00 1.04
N CYS A 142 -15.20 5.14 1.60
CA CYS A 142 -15.97 4.13 2.32
C CYS A 142 -17.46 4.52 2.29
N THR A 143 -18.37 3.56 2.42
CA THR A 143 -19.82 3.82 2.45
C THR A 143 -20.28 4.27 3.84
N SER A 144 -21.19 5.24 3.92
CA SER A 144 -21.79 5.72 5.18
C SER A 144 -23.12 5.06 5.54
N THR A 145 -23.57 4.05 4.80
CA THR A 145 -24.94 3.49 4.87
C THR A 145 -25.43 3.22 6.30
N VAL A 146 -24.65 2.53 7.13
CA VAL A 146 -25.04 2.22 8.51
C VAL A 146 -25.17 3.50 9.35
N TRP A 147 -24.23 4.43 9.20
CA TRP A 147 -24.21 5.70 9.93
C TRP A 147 -25.40 6.58 9.58
N ASP A 148 -25.76 6.65 8.30
CA ASP A 148 -26.87 7.49 7.82
C ASP A 148 -28.25 6.96 8.23
N THR A 149 -28.35 5.68 8.59
CA THR A 149 -29.61 5.02 8.96
C THR A 149 -29.83 4.81 10.47
N ALA A 150 -28.83 5.13 11.30
CA ALA A 150 -28.89 5.01 12.76
C ALA A 150 -29.51 6.24 13.41
#